data_AF-A0A7X9AIY3-F1
#
_entry.id   AF-A0A7X9AIY3-F1
#
_cell.length_a   1.000
_cell.length_b   1.000
_cell.length_c   1.000
_cell.angle_alpha   90.00
_cell.angle_beta   90.00
_cell.angle_gamma   90.00
#
_symmetry.space_group_name_H-M   'P 1'
#
loop_
_entity.id
_entity.type
_entity.pdbx_description
1 polymer ?
#
loop_
_entity_poly.entity_id
_entity_poly.type
_entity_poly.pdbx_seq_one_letter_code
_entity_poly.pdbx_strand_id
1 'polypeptide(L)'
;MGTLLCVLVGHSSARKEFYFVEECPRTSFWLRSVTREKGLVTHLYRKYSSRVEVCHTFDIKYLLGVSISLRQVRMKKKIVITSVQPNSAAMEAGIEPGDLLLTVNGQQITDIFDYRFLTTDSNIILEIGKWNGEIWEVEIEKDEYEDPGIEFEDPLISGAKHCTNNCLFCFIDQLPKGMRKTLYFKDDDSRLSFLSGNYVTLTNMRRGELERIVRYRMTPVNVSVHTTDPELRMKMLGNRFAGDVLKKIRILTDGGINVNAQIVLCKGLNDGPELDRTLKDLSALWPGMASISVVPVGLTKWREGLYPLEPFTADEAAQILAQVGQWQKKFLDEYGTRLVYLADELYIKAGVELPLYEEYEDFPQIENGVGLMTQFIYEFKRYLDENGSILDKQWKGRPPRTVSIATGRCAAGYIGQMTQMLEERFDGLKINVYAIENNFFGENVTVTGLLTGRDIADQLGDRTLGGELLISRSMLKSGEELFLDDFTVEELGSVLDIKITVTENDGADFIVKVLGTSCREGESFGETDRCDSWQA
;
A
#
# COMPACT_ATOMS: atom_id res chain seq x y z
N MET A 1 -22.85 -21.66 -16.85
CA MET A 1 -23.79 -22.74 -17.21
C MET A 1 -23.70 -22.95 -18.72
N GLY A 2 -23.27 -24.13 -19.16
CA GLY A 2 -23.29 -24.54 -20.57
C GLY A 2 -23.59 -26.04 -20.59
N THR A 3 -24.71 -26.41 -21.18
CA THR A 3 -25.35 -27.73 -21.05
C THR A 3 -24.65 -28.75 -21.95
N LEU A 4 -24.10 -29.83 -21.36
CA LEU A 4 -23.66 -31.01 -22.13
C LEU A 4 -24.91 -31.74 -22.62
N LEU A 5 -25.20 -31.68 -23.92
CA LEU A 5 -26.25 -32.50 -24.54
C LEU A 5 -25.62 -33.80 -25.05
N CYS A 6 -25.65 -34.86 -24.24
CA CYS A 6 -25.33 -36.21 -24.71
C CYS A 6 -26.54 -36.79 -25.44
N VAL A 7 -26.48 -36.88 -26.77
CA VAL A 7 -27.49 -37.61 -27.56
C VAL A 7 -26.92 -38.99 -27.93
N LEU A 8 -27.45 -40.03 -27.27
CA LEU A 8 -27.25 -41.44 -27.62
C LEU A 8 -28.36 -41.85 -28.61
N VAL A 9 -28.00 -42.12 -29.86
CA VAL A 9 -28.87 -42.87 -30.79
C VAL A 9 -28.11 -44.11 -31.22
N GLY A 10 -28.57 -45.27 -30.78
CA GLY A 10 -28.08 -46.56 -31.25
C GLY A 10 -29.01 -47.14 -32.31
N HIS A 11 -28.45 -47.65 -33.42
CA HIS A 11 -28.66 -49.04 -33.81
C HIS A 11 -27.66 -49.52 -34.87
N SER A 12 -27.12 -50.71 -34.59
CA SER A 12 -26.43 -51.67 -35.47
C SER A 12 -24.91 -51.53 -35.72
N SER A 13 -24.23 -52.65 -35.38
CA SER A 13 -22.90 -53.11 -35.79
C SER A 13 -21.65 -52.25 -35.46
N ALA A 14 -20.99 -52.63 -34.37
CA ALA A 14 -19.54 -52.63 -34.15
C ALA A 14 -18.71 -51.44 -34.71
N ARG A 15 -18.71 -50.31 -34.00
CA ARG A 15 -17.58 -49.35 -33.82
C ARG A 15 -18.05 -48.24 -32.86
N LYS A 16 -17.28 -47.92 -31.81
CA LYS A 16 -17.55 -46.76 -30.95
C LYS A 16 -16.88 -45.54 -31.58
N GLU A 17 -17.66 -44.64 -32.17
CA GLU A 17 -17.20 -43.31 -32.58
C GLU A 17 -17.55 -42.29 -31.49
N PHE A 18 -16.60 -41.44 -31.11
CA PHE A 18 -16.81 -40.31 -30.19
C PHE A 18 -16.95 -39.02 -31.00
N TYR A 19 -17.93 -38.18 -30.65
CA TYR A 19 -18.18 -36.90 -31.32
C TYR A 19 -17.98 -35.75 -30.34
N PHE A 20 -17.27 -34.71 -30.78
CA PHE A 20 -17.18 -33.42 -30.10
C PHE A 20 -17.87 -32.36 -30.96
N VAL A 21 -18.71 -31.53 -30.35
CA VAL A 21 -19.37 -30.39 -31.00
C VAL A 21 -19.16 -29.19 -30.09
N GLU A 22 -18.43 -28.18 -30.58
CA GLU A 22 -18.34 -26.87 -29.94
C GLU A 22 -19.12 -25.85 -30.80
N GLU A 23 -20.08 -25.16 -30.17
CA GLU A 23 -20.72 -23.98 -30.76
C GLU A 23 -19.81 -22.76 -30.59
N CYS A 24 -19.47 -22.10 -31.70
CA CYS A 24 -18.75 -20.84 -31.66
C CYS A 24 -19.75 -19.67 -31.50
N PRO A 25 -19.76 -18.89 -30.40
CA PRO A 25 -20.87 -17.99 -30.07
C PRO A 25 -21.05 -16.77 -30.99
N ARG A 26 -20.21 -16.60 -32.03
CA ARG A 26 -20.20 -15.40 -32.88
C ARG A 26 -20.24 -15.65 -34.39
N THR A 27 -20.37 -16.90 -34.87
CA THR A 27 -20.57 -17.18 -36.31
C THR A 27 -21.37 -18.46 -36.57
N SER A 28 -22.04 -18.57 -37.73
CA SER A 28 -22.92 -19.69 -38.13
C SER A 28 -22.20 -20.94 -38.68
N PHE A 29 -21.02 -21.25 -38.13
CA PHE A 29 -20.17 -22.39 -38.54
C PHE A 29 -20.08 -23.47 -37.46
N TRP A 30 -19.97 -24.72 -37.89
CA TRP A 30 -19.89 -25.89 -37.01
C TRP A 30 -18.71 -26.77 -37.43
N LEU A 31 -17.93 -27.24 -36.46
CA LEU A 31 -16.83 -28.18 -36.66
C LEU A 31 -17.28 -29.58 -36.28
N ARG A 32 -17.00 -30.57 -37.14
CA ARG A 32 -17.21 -31.99 -36.85
C ARG A 32 -15.93 -32.75 -37.13
N SER A 33 -15.38 -33.38 -36.10
CA SER A 33 -14.21 -34.27 -36.23
C SER A 33 -14.65 -35.72 -36.05
N VAL A 34 -14.15 -36.60 -36.91
CA VAL A 34 -14.37 -38.05 -36.85
C VAL A 34 -13.02 -38.75 -36.78
N THR A 35 -12.79 -39.50 -35.71
CA THR A 35 -11.65 -40.41 -35.58
C THR A 35 -11.92 -41.70 -36.36
N ARG A 36 -11.08 -42.02 -37.35
CA ARG A 36 -11.04 -43.34 -38.01
C ARG A 36 -9.70 -44.01 -37.75
N GLU A 37 -9.64 -45.33 -37.95
CA GLU A 37 -8.44 -46.18 -37.72
C GLU A 37 -7.15 -45.73 -38.44
N LYS A 38 -7.20 -44.73 -39.34
CA LYS A 38 -6.04 -44.21 -40.09
C LYS A 38 -5.83 -42.68 -40.00
N GLY A 39 -6.50 -41.97 -39.10
CA GLY A 39 -6.29 -40.52 -38.91
C GLY A 39 -7.50 -39.76 -38.38
N LEU A 40 -7.29 -38.48 -38.06
CA LEU A 40 -8.34 -37.52 -37.68
C LEU A 40 -8.78 -36.75 -38.93
N VAL A 41 -10.07 -36.83 -39.27
CA VAL A 41 -10.66 -36.04 -40.35
C VAL A 41 -11.58 -34.99 -39.74
N THR A 42 -11.34 -33.72 -40.05
CA THR A 42 -12.16 -32.60 -39.57
C THR A 42 -12.88 -31.93 -40.73
N HIS A 43 -14.20 -31.81 -40.61
CA HIS A 43 -15.08 -31.16 -41.58
C HIS A 43 -15.60 -29.84 -41.02
N LEU A 44 -15.55 -28.79 -41.85
CA LEU A 44 -16.14 -27.49 -41.55
C LEU A 44 -17.50 -27.37 -42.28
N TYR A 45 -18.56 -27.13 -41.53
CA TYR A 45 -19.92 -26.98 -42.07
C TYR A 45 -20.44 -25.55 -41.92
N ARG A 46 -21.13 -25.06 -42.96
CA ARG A 46 -21.86 -23.79 -42.94
C ARG A 46 -23.35 -24.06 -43.11
N LYS A 47 -24.18 -23.47 -42.25
CA LYS A 47 -25.65 -23.63 -42.30
C LYS A 47 -26.28 -22.43 -43.01
N TYR A 48 -27.02 -22.69 -44.08
CA TYR A 48 -28.02 -21.77 -44.63
C TYR A 48 -29.41 -22.21 -44.17
N SER A 49 -30.38 -21.29 -44.19
CA SER A 49 -31.72 -21.41 -43.59
C SER A 49 -32.50 -22.70 -43.86
N SER A 50 -32.14 -23.49 -44.88
CA SER A 50 -32.73 -24.81 -45.13
C SER A 50 -31.79 -25.91 -45.65
N ARG A 51 -30.46 -25.70 -45.68
CA ARG A 51 -29.45 -26.71 -46.14
C ARG A 51 -28.10 -26.58 -45.41
N VAL A 52 -27.40 -27.71 -45.28
CA VAL A 52 -26.04 -27.82 -44.69
C VAL A 52 -25.08 -28.29 -45.79
N GLU A 53 -23.99 -27.54 -46.01
CA GLU A 53 -22.94 -27.89 -46.98
C GLU A 53 -21.57 -28.06 -46.29
N VAL A 54 -20.77 -29.00 -46.80
CA VAL A 54 -19.36 -29.19 -46.39
C VAL A 54 -18.53 -28.15 -47.12
N CYS A 55 -17.91 -27.22 -46.39
CA CYS A 55 -17.09 -26.20 -47.02
C CYS A 55 -15.67 -26.69 -47.30
N HIS A 56 -15.02 -27.39 -46.36
CA HIS A 56 -13.65 -27.91 -46.48
C HIS A 56 -13.47 -29.22 -45.70
N THR A 57 -12.58 -30.08 -46.18
CA THR A 57 -12.16 -31.33 -45.51
C THR A 57 -10.65 -31.32 -45.34
N PHE A 58 -10.18 -31.48 -44.11
CA PHE A 58 -8.75 -31.56 -43.80
C PHE A 58 -8.37 -32.99 -43.42
N ASP A 59 -7.29 -33.49 -44.02
CA ASP A 59 -6.79 -34.86 -43.82
C ASP A 59 -5.40 -34.78 -43.17
N ILE A 60 -5.32 -35.04 -41.86
CA ILE A 60 -4.04 -35.01 -41.14
C ILE A 60 -3.41 -36.39 -41.26
N LYS A 61 -2.54 -36.57 -42.26
CA LYS A 61 -1.68 -37.76 -42.38
C LYS A 61 -0.54 -37.67 -41.36
N TYR A 62 -0.40 -38.72 -40.54
CA TYR A 62 0.76 -38.97 -39.69
C TYR A 62 2.05 -38.89 -40.52
N LEU A 63 2.82 -37.82 -40.34
CA LEU A 63 4.25 -37.82 -40.62
C LEU A 63 4.96 -38.42 -39.40
N LEU A 64 5.63 -39.53 -39.65
CA LEU A 64 6.43 -40.30 -38.71
C LEU A 64 7.49 -39.42 -38.03
N GLY A 65 7.61 -39.50 -36.70
CA GLY A 65 8.90 -39.29 -36.03
C GLY A 65 9.13 -38.04 -35.18
N VAL A 66 8.10 -37.32 -34.74
CA VAL A 66 8.27 -36.28 -33.68
C VAL A 66 7.14 -36.40 -32.67
N SER A 67 7.47 -36.80 -31.44
CA SER A 67 6.53 -36.70 -30.31
C SER A 67 6.42 -35.24 -29.90
N ILE A 68 5.57 -34.47 -30.59
CA ILE A 68 5.18 -33.15 -30.09
C ILE A 68 4.25 -33.40 -28.91
N SER A 69 4.81 -33.34 -27.70
CA SER A 69 4.02 -33.25 -26.47
C SER A 69 3.36 -31.88 -26.46
N LEU A 70 2.21 -31.76 -27.13
CA LEU A 70 1.31 -30.62 -26.98
C LEU A 70 0.72 -30.70 -25.57
N ARG A 71 1.50 -30.28 -24.57
CA ARG A 71 0.96 -29.86 -23.27
C ARG A 71 0.09 -28.65 -23.57
N GLN A 72 -1.20 -28.89 -23.75
CA GLN A 72 -2.21 -27.84 -23.74
C GLN A 72 -2.30 -27.34 -22.30
N VAL A 73 -1.35 -26.49 -21.90
CA VAL A 73 -1.35 -25.82 -20.60
C VAL A 73 -2.58 -24.93 -20.60
N ARG A 74 -3.61 -25.32 -19.84
CA ARG A 74 -4.66 -24.39 -19.40
C ARG A 74 -3.98 -23.33 -18.54
N MET A 75 -3.43 -22.30 -19.19
CA MET A 75 -2.77 -21.16 -18.56
C MET A 75 -3.80 -20.45 -17.68
N LYS A 76 -3.68 -20.59 -16.35
CA LYS A 76 -4.63 -20.02 -15.40
C LYS A 76 -4.43 -18.52 -15.14
N LYS A 77 -3.36 -17.91 -15.65
CA LYS A 77 -3.16 -16.46 -15.79
C LYS A 77 -1.97 -16.27 -16.74
N LYS A 78 -2.00 -15.28 -17.63
CA LYS A 78 -0.85 -14.93 -18.48
C LYS A 78 -0.14 -13.75 -17.85
N ILE A 79 1.15 -13.87 -17.56
CA ILE A 79 1.98 -12.79 -17.03
C ILE A 79 2.63 -12.12 -18.24
N VAL A 80 2.18 -10.91 -18.57
CA VAL A 80 2.65 -10.17 -19.75
C VAL A 80 3.81 -9.29 -19.33
N ILE A 81 4.91 -9.37 -20.06
CA ILE A 81 6.07 -8.48 -19.92
C ILE A 81 5.75 -7.18 -20.65
N THR A 82 5.71 -6.06 -19.96
CA THR A 82 5.37 -4.75 -20.55
C THR A 82 6.58 -3.95 -20.96
N SER A 83 7.67 -4.08 -20.22
CA SER A 83 8.93 -3.39 -20.47
C SER A 83 10.10 -4.28 -20.07
N VAL A 84 11.22 -4.06 -20.73
CA VAL A 84 12.50 -4.67 -20.39
C VAL A 84 13.51 -3.54 -20.26
N GLN A 85 14.26 -3.53 -19.16
CA GLN A 85 15.18 -2.44 -18.86
C GLN A 85 16.35 -2.42 -19.86
N PRO A 86 16.78 -1.23 -20.34
CA PRO A 86 17.95 -1.12 -21.20
C PRO A 86 19.21 -1.66 -20.51
N ASN A 87 20.05 -2.40 -21.25
CA ASN A 87 21.28 -3.03 -20.74
C ASN A 87 21.04 -4.03 -19.59
N SER A 88 19.86 -4.64 -19.52
CA SER A 88 19.57 -5.69 -18.56
C SER A 88 19.86 -7.08 -19.11
N ALA A 89 20.06 -8.05 -18.21
CA ALA A 89 20.28 -9.44 -18.57
C ALA A 89 19.10 -10.03 -19.38
N ALA A 90 17.85 -9.62 -19.10
CA ALA A 90 16.69 -10.02 -19.89
C ALA A 90 16.73 -9.49 -21.33
N MET A 91 17.19 -8.25 -21.53
CA MET A 91 17.34 -7.67 -22.87
C MET A 91 18.43 -8.40 -23.66
N GLU A 92 19.57 -8.68 -23.03
CA GLU A 92 20.68 -9.44 -23.64
C GLU A 92 20.27 -10.86 -24.02
N ALA A 93 19.39 -11.47 -23.21
CA ALA A 93 18.83 -12.79 -23.46
C ALA A 93 17.70 -12.81 -24.51
N GLY A 94 17.36 -11.65 -25.11
CA GLY A 94 16.40 -11.54 -26.21
C GLY A 94 14.93 -11.57 -25.77
N ILE A 95 14.65 -11.19 -24.53
CA ILE A 95 13.29 -10.99 -24.03
C ILE A 95 12.78 -9.63 -24.51
N GLU A 96 11.55 -9.59 -25.01
CA GLU A 96 10.97 -8.39 -25.61
C GLU A 96 9.65 -8.01 -24.93
N PRO A 97 9.29 -6.71 -24.91
CA PRO A 97 7.94 -6.29 -24.52
C PRO A 97 6.85 -7.02 -25.31
N GLY A 98 5.85 -7.54 -24.61
CA GLY A 98 4.76 -8.35 -25.17
C GLY A 98 4.96 -9.87 -25.02
N ASP A 99 6.15 -10.32 -24.63
CA ASP A 99 6.39 -11.71 -24.27
C ASP A 99 5.63 -12.13 -23.00
N LEU A 100 5.43 -13.44 -22.84
CA LEU A 100 4.73 -14.03 -21.70
C LEU A 100 5.67 -14.79 -20.80
N LEU A 101 5.78 -14.41 -19.53
CA LEU A 101 6.50 -15.21 -18.54
C LEU A 101 5.64 -16.41 -18.11
N LEU A 102 6.14 -17.62 -18.31
CA LEU A 102 5.41 -18.86 -18.00
C LEU A 102 5.89 -19.48 -16.67
N THR A 103 7.19 -19.69 -16.53
CA THR A 103 7.81 -20.24 -15.32
C THR A 103 9.21 -19.66 -15.09
N VAL A 104 9.69 -19.75 -13.86
CA VAL A 104 11.08 -19.46 -13.46
C VAL A 104 11.61 -20.66 -12.71
N ASN A 105 12.74 -21.21 -13.14
CA ASN A 105 13.32 -22.44 -12.61
C ASN A 105 12.30 -23.61 -12.56
N GLY A 106 11.44 -23.69 -13.59
CA GLY A 106 10.37 -24.68 -13.70
C GLY A 106 9.20 -24.50 -12.73
N GLN A 107 9.18 -23.41 -11.95
CA GLN A 107 8.10 -23.08 -11.01
C GLN A 107 7.16 -22.03 -11.60
N GLN A 108 5.86 -22.20 -11.39
CA GLN A 108 4.87 -21.21 -11.80
C GLN A 108 4.92 -19.98 -10.89
N ILE A 109 4.84 -18.81 -11.50
CA ILE A 109 4.72 -17.55 -10.79
C ILE A 109 3.24 -17.22 -10.59
N THR A 110 2.87 -16.93 -9.34
CA THR A 110 1.52 -16.51 -8.99
C THR A 110 1.43 -14.99 -8.82
N ASP A 111 2.48 -14.39 -8.27
CA ASP A 111 2.57 -12.98 -7.92
C ASP A 111 4.03 -12.48 -7.95
N ILE A 112 4.22 -11.19 -7.71
CA ILE A 112 5.54 -10.54 -7.71
C ILE A 112 6.55 -11.14 -6.72
N PHE A 113 6.10 -11.78 -5.63
CA PHE A 113 7.02 -12.38 -4.67
C PHE A 113 7.60 -13.69 -5.17
N ASP A 114 6.77 -14.52 -5.81
CA ASP A 114 7.28 -15.72 -6.48
C ASP A 114 8.33 -15.32 -7.52
N TYR A 115 8.07 -14.26 -8.28
CA TYR A 115 9.04 -13.72 -9.24
C TYR A 115 10.35 -13.32 -8.56
N ARG A 116 10.32 -12.35 -7.63
CA ARG A 116 11.53 -11.83 -6.97
C ARG A 116 12.34 -12.93 -6.27
N PHE A 117 11.66 -13.85 -5.61
CA PHE A 117 12.32 -14.96 -4.92
C PHE A 117 13.00 -15.91 -5.91
N LEU A 118 12.29 -16.32 -6.96
CA LEU A 118 12.82 -17.27 -7.94
C LEU A 118 13.89 -16.65 -8.86
N THR A 119 13.92 -15.32 -8.97
CA THR A 119 14.95 -14.59 -9.72
C THR A 119 16.12 -14.12 -8.84
N THR A 120 16.21 -14.52 -7.58
CA THR A 120 17.31 -14.09 -6.70
C THR A 120 18.65 -14.72 -7.10
N ASP A 121 18.63 -15.99 -7.51
CA ASP A 121 19.81 -16.76 -7.88
C ASP A 121 20.58 -16.14 -9.06
N SER A 122 21.89 -16.40 -9.14
CA SER A 122 22.74 -15.90 -10.22
C SER A 122 22.45 -16.54 -11.58
N ASN A 123 21.93 -17.77 -11.57
CA ASN A 123 21.59 -18.51 -12.78
C ASN A 123 20.13 -18.92 -12.71
N ILE A 124 19.34 -18.40 -13.65
CA ILE A 124 17.90 -18.65 -13.69
C ILE A 124 17.47 -19.11 -15.08
N ILE A 125 16.51 -20.02 -15.12
CA ILE A 125 15.92 -20.54 -16.35
C ILE A 125 14.49 -20.00 -16.44
N LEU A 126 14.23 -19.17 -17.46
CA LEU A 126 12.92 -18.61 -17.75
C LEU A 126 12.26 -19.38 -18.89
N GLU A 127 11.02 -19.82 -18.72
CA GLU A 127 10.18 -20.24 -19.84
C GLU A 127 9.36 -19.04 -20.33
N ILE A 128 9.64 -18.58 -21.55
CA ILE A 128 9.04 -17.41 -22.19
C ILE A 128 8.16 -17.82 -23.37
N GLY A 129 6.90 -17.42 -23.36
CA GLY A 129 5.99 -17.55 -24.50
C GLY A 129 6.11 -16.35 -25.44
N LYS A 130 6.58 -16.59 -26.66
CA LYS A 130 6.71 -15.56 -27.71
C LYS A 130 5.36 -15.28 -28.40
N TRP A 131 5.25 -14.13 -29.05
CA TRP A 131 4.05 -13.71 -29.79
C TRP A 131 3.63 -14.68 -30.93
N ASN A 132 4.59 -15.41 -31.50
CA ASN A 132 4.39 -16.40 -32.55
C ASN A 132 3.84 -17.76 -32.01
N GLY A 133 3.71 -17.91 -30.69
CA GLY A 133 3.24 -19.12 -30.02
C GLY A 133 4.35 -20.12 -29.68
N GLU A 134 5.62 -19.80 -29.96
CA GLU A 134 6.76 -20.58 -29.50
C GLU A 134 6.99 -20.39 -28.00
N ILE A 135 7.55 -21.41 -27.37
CA ILE A 135 8.02 -21.35 -25.98
C ILE A 135 9.53 -21.45 -26.03
N TRP A 136 10.20 -20.44 -25.50
CA TRP A 136 11.65 -20.37 -25.38
C TRP A 136 12.03 -20.68 -23.95
N GLU A 137 13.07 -21.50 -23.78
CA GLU A 137 13.76 -21.66 -22.51
C GLU A 137 15.00 -20.77 -22.58
N VAL A 138 15.04 -19.76 -21.70
CA VAL A 138 16.04 -18.70 -21.69
C VAL A 138 16.83 -18.81 -20.40
N GLU A 139 18.11 -19.10 -20.52
CA GLU A 139 19.05 -19.08 -19.39
C GLU A 139 19.61 -17.67 -19.23
N ILE A 140 19.49 -17.12 -18.02
CA ILE A 140 20.02 -15.81 -17.65
C ILE A 140 21.08 -16.01 -16.57
N GLU A 141 22.28 -15.48 -16.85
CA GLU A 141 23.36 -15.33 -15.88
C GLU A 141 23.42 -13.87 -15.44
N LYS A 142 23.41 -13.64 -14.13
CA LYS A 142 23.42 -12.31 -13.49
C LYS A 142 24.07 -12.39 -12.12
N ASP A 143 24.34 -11.26 -11.50
CA ASP A 143 24.78 -11.26 -10.11
C ASP A 143 23.65 -11.72 -9.17
N GLU A 144 24.04 -12.28 -8.02
CA GLU A 144 23.06 -12.65 -6.98
C GLU A 144 22.30 -11.39 -6.53
N TYR A 145 20.99 -11.50 -6.34
CA TYR A 145 20.07 -10.38 -6.03
C TYR A 145 19.89 -9.31 -7.13
N GLU A 146 20.65 -9.37 -8.24
CA GLU A 146 20.44 -8.46 -9.37
C GLU A 146 19.06 -8.72 -10.01
N ASP A 147 18.33 -7.67 -10.34
CA ASP A 147 17.06 -7.79 -11.07
C ASP A 147 17.36 -8.09 -12.55
N PRO A 148 16.72 -9.10 -13.17
CA PRO A 148 16.97 -9.40 -14.58
C PRO A 148 16.44 -8.32 -15.53
N GLY A 149 15.68 -7.33 -15.04
CA GLY A 149 15.21 -6.16 -15.79
C GLY A 149 13.87 -6.37 -16.49
N ILE A 150 12.99 -7.21 -15.94
CA ILE A 150 11.67 -7.49 -16.52
C ILE A 150 10.59 -6.76 -15.72
N GLU A 151 9.77 -5.99 -16.42
CA GLU A 151 8.68 -5.22 -15.83
C GLU A 151 7.32 -5.72 -16.31
N PHE A 152 6.33 -5.68 -15.43
CA PHE A 152 4.97 -6.17 -15.66
C PHE A 152 3.96 -5.03 -15.59
N GLU A 153 2.83 -5.20 -16.29
CA GLU A 153 1.73 -4.21 -16.31
C GLU A 153 1.19 -3.91 -14.90
N ASP A 154 1.10 -4.97 -14.09
CA ASP A 154 0.67 -4.91 -12.71
C ASP A 154 1.89 -5.21 -11.83
N PRO A 155 2.32 -4.26 -10.98
CA PRO A 155 3.45 -4.47 -10.08
C PRO A 155 3.29 -5.67 -9.15
N LEU A 156 2.04 -6.11 -8.88
CA LEU A 156 1.75 -7.29 -8.08
C LEU A 156 1.61 -8.57 -8.92
N ILE A 157 1.63 -8.47 -10.26
CA ILE A 157 1.33 -9.48 -11.29
C ILE A 157 -0.12 -9.99 -11.25
N SER A 158 -0.71 -10.02 -10.06
CA SER A 158 -1.97 -10.71 -9.81
C SER A 158 -3.14 -9.80 -9.45
N GLY A 159 -2.94 -8.48 -9.38
CA GLY A 159 -3.86 -7.51 -8.80
C GLY A 159 -3.81 -7.54 -7.29
N ALA A 160 -4.08 -6.40 -6.66
CA ALA A 160 -4.24 -6.30 -5.21
C ALA A 160 -5.50 -7.04 -4.73
N LYS A 161 -5.41 -7.71 -3.58
CA LYS A 161 -6.56 -8.37 -2.95
C LYS A 161 -7.45 -7.35 -2.24
N HIS A 162 -8.74 -7.47 -2.48
CA HIS A 162 -9.75 -6.69 -1.78
C HIS A 162 -9.97 -7.19 -0.35
N CYS A 163 -10.08 -6.25 0.58
CA CYS A 163 -10.51 -6.50 1.95
C CYS A 163 -11.95 -7.05 1.98
N THR A 164 -12.19 -8.08 2.80
CA THR A 164 -13.53 -8.66 2.99
C THR A 164 -14.16 -8.28 4.34
N ASN A 165 -13.49 -7.40 5.10
CA ASN A 165 -13.96 -6.94 6.40
C ASN A 165 -14.97 -5.80 6.26
N ASN A 166 -15.83 -5.70 7.27
CA ASN A 166 -16.83 -4.64 7.42
C ASN A 166 -16.66 -3.98 8.80
N CYS A 167 -15.49 -3.38 9.00
CA CYS A 167 -15.07 -2.92 10.32
C CYS A 167 -15.93 -1.76 10.82
N LEU A 168 -16.24 -1.75 12.12
CA LEU A 168 -17.00 -0.67 12.76
C LEU A 168 -16.32 0.72 12.64
N PHE A 169 -14.99 0.70 12.49
CA PHE A 169 -14.10 1.86 12.42
C PHE A 169 -13.45 2.03 11.04
N CYS A 170 -13.91 1.35 9.99
CA CYS A 170 -13.29 1.42 8.66
C CYS A 170 -13.28 2.87 8.13
N PHE A 171 -12.10 3.47 7.94
CA PHE A 171 -11.97 4.85 7.44
C PHE A 171 -12.56 5.03 6.03
N ILE A 172 -12.40 4.02 5.17
CA ILE A 172 -12.91 4.05 3.79
C ILE A 172 -14.45 4.08 3.74
N ASP A 173 -15.14 3.41 4.66
CA ASP A 173 -16.62 3.45 4.72
C ASP A 173 -17.17 4.82 5.14
N GLN A 174 -16.31 5.67 5.71
CA GLN A 174 -16.63 7.03 6.16
C GLN A 174 -16.17 8.09 5.14
N LEU A 175 -15.75 7.70 3.94
CA LEU A 175 -15.42 8.67 2.90
C LEU A 175 -16.73 9.23 2.27
N PRO A 176 -16.81 10.54 2.00
CA PRO A 176 -17.93 11.09 1.26
C PRO A 176 -18.02 10.46 -0.13
N LYS A 177 -19.20 10.50 -0.77
CA LYS A 177 -19.38 10.03 -2.14
C LYS A 177 -18.77 11.00 -3.15
N GLY A 178 -18.35 10.48 -4.30
CA GLY A 178 -17.88 11.29 -5.44
C GLY A 178 -16.38 11.60 -5.43
N MET A 179 -15.61 11.01 -4.53
CA MET A 179 -14.15 11.07 -4.56
C MET A 179 -13.60 10.13 -5.66
N ARG A 180 -12.31 10.27 -5.93
CA ARG A 180 -11.54 9.40 -6.84
C ARG A 180 -11.67 7.93 -6.44
N LYS A 181 -11.92 7.07 -7.45
CA LYS A 181 -12.27 5.64 -7.26
C LYS A 181 -11.24 4.86 -6.45
N THR A 182 -9.96 5.20 -6.59
CA THR A 182 -8.84 4.55 -5.90
C THR A 182 -8.91 4.71 -4.38
N LEU A 183 -9.48 5.81 -3.86
CA LEU A 183 -9.63 6.02 -2.42
C LEU A 183 -10.66 5.08 -1.77
N TYR A 184 -11.61 4.54 -2.54
CA TYR A 184 -12.59 3.57 -2.03
C TYR A 184 -12.09 2.13 -2.09
N PHE A 185 -10.87 1.89 -2.56
CA PHE A 185 -10.27 0.57 -2.58
C PHE A 185 -9.81 0.19 -1.17
N LYS A 186 -10.48 -0.80 -0.56
CA LYS A 186 -10.03 -1.40 0.69
C LYS A 186 -9.02 -2.50 0.39
N ASP A 187 -7.77 -2.30 0.77
CA ASP A 187 -6.73 -3.30 0.68
C ASP A 187 -6.66 -4.18 1.95
N ASP A 188 -6.28 -5.44 1.78
CA ASP A 188 -5.96 -6.39 2.85
C ASP A 188 -4.99 -7.44 2.30
N ASP A 189 -3.91 -6.97 1.67
CA ASP A 189 -2.95 -7.80 0.93
C ASP A 189 -1.56 -7.77 1.60
N SER A 190 -1.03 -8.92 1.99
CA SER A 190 0.30 -9.04 2.65
C SER A 190 1.42 -8.50 1.78
N ARG A 191 1.21 -8.53 0.47
CA ARG A 191 2.18 -8.06 -0.51
C ARG A 191 2.40 -6.56 -0.40
N LEU A 192 1.30 -5.82 -0.23
CA LEU A 192 1.34 -4.38 0.01
C LEU A 192 1.84 -4.06 1.41
N SER A 193 1.67 -4.97 2.37
CA SER A 193 2.30 -4.84 3.69
C SER A 193 3.82 -4.81 3.63
N PHE A 194 4.40 -5.67 2.81
CA PHE A 194 5.85 -5.70 2.61
C PHE A 194 6.35 -4.60 1.66
N LEU A 195 5.63 -4.34 0.55
CA LEU A 195 6.09 -3.38 -0.48
C LEU A 195 5.87 -1.93 -0.10
N SER A 196 4.81 -1.63 0.66
CA SER A 196 4.35 -0.26 0.91
C SER A 196 4.02 -0.01 2.39
N GLY A 197 4.33 -0.95 3.28
CA GLY A 197 4.07 -0.81 4.71
C GLY A 197 2.58 -0.91 5.10
N ASN A 198 1.69 -1.31 4.20
CA ASN A 198 0.25 -1.38 4.50
C ASN A 198 -0.08 -2.38 5.61
N TYR A 199 -1.15 -2.13 6.34
CA TYR A 199 -1.57 -3.03 7.41
C TYR A 199 -2.53 -4.11 6.93
N VAL A 200 -2.25 -5.36 7.29
CA VAL A 200 -3.13 -6.49 6.99
C VAL A 200 -3.84 -7.03 8.22
N THR A 201 -5.10 -7.38 8.06
CA THR A 201 -5.92 -7.98 9.12
C THR A 201 -5.68 -9.48 9.28
N LEU A 202 -4.97 -10.10 8.33
CA LEU A 202 -4.76 -11.56 8.20
C LEU A 202 -6.06 -12.37 8.06
N THR A 203 -7.21 -11.72 7.86
CA THR A 203 -8.52 -12.40 7.78
C THR A 203 -8.69 -13.15 6.47
N ASN A 204 -8.15 -12.60 5.38
CA ASN A 204 -8.16 -13.19 4.05
C ASN A 204 -7.05 -14.23 3.81
N MET A 205 -6.20 -14.51 4.80
CA MET A 205 -5.01 -15.35 4.62
C MET A 205 -5.23 -16.78 5.08
N ARG A 206 -4.98 -17.71 4.15
CA ARG A 206 -4.94 -19.14 4.42
C ARG A 206 -3.56 -19.52 4.96
N ARG A 207 -3.49 -20.67 5.64
CA ARG A 207 -2.24 -21.23 6.17
C ARG A 207 -1.12 -21.31 5.13
N GLY A 208 -1.42 -21.75 3.90
CA GLY A 208 -0.42 -21.82 2.83
C GLY A 208 0.16 -20.46 2.43
N GLU A 209 -0.58 -19.36 2.61
CA GLU A 209 -0.06 -18.00 2.36
C GLU A 209 0.86 -17.55 3.49
N LEU A 210 0.53 -17.87 4.75
CA LEU A 210 1.42 -17.62 5.88
C LEU A 210 2.73 -18.41 5.75
N GLU A 211 2.65 -19.67 5.32
CA GLU A 211 3.84 -20.49 5.06
C GLU A 211 4.67 -19.96 3.88
N ARG A 212 4.05 -19.29 2.89
CA ARG A 212 4.77 -18.59 1.81
C ARG A 212 5.52 -17.37 2.36
N ILE A 213 4.88 -16.54 3.18
CA ILE A 213 5.52 -15.39 3.86
C ILE A 213 6.77 -15.85 4.64
N VAL A 214 6.64 -16.93 5.42
CA VAL A 214 7.76 -17.50 6.18
C VAL A 214 8.86 -18.03 5.26
N ARG A 215 8.50 -18.78 4.21
CA ARG A 215 9.45 -19.36 3.27
C ARG A 215 10.28 -18.30 2.54
N TYR A 216 9.63 -17.21 2.14
CA TYR A 216 10.28 -16.10 1.44
C TYR A 216 10.89 -15.06 2.38
N ARG A 217 10.83 -15.29 3.70
CA ARG A 217 11.36 -14.37 4.73
C ARG A 217 10.83 -12.94 4.55
N MET A 218 9.56 -12.79 4.18
CA MET A 218 8.93 -11.49 3.99
C MET A 218 8.73 -10.81 5.35
N THR A 219 9.69 -9.98 5.74
CA THR A 219 9.75 -9.30 7.03
C THR A 219 10.13 -7.83 6.83
N PRO A 220 9.57 -6.89 7.61
CA PRO A 220 8.51 -7.06 8.60
C PRO A 220 7.11 -7.23 7.97
N VAL A 221 6.14 -7.69 8.77
CA VAL A 221 4.71 -7.72 8.40
C VAL A 221 3.92 -6.83 9.35
N ASN A 222 3.18 -5.88 8.79
CA ASN A 222 2.36 -4.93 9.54
C ASN A 222 0.93 -5.50 9.70
N VAL A 223 0.51 -5.77 10.95
CA VAL A 223 -0.73 -6.49 11.26
C VAL A 223 -1.71 -5.63 12.05
N SER A 224 -2.91 -5.45 11.49
CA SER A 224 -4.06 -4.81 12.12
C SER A 224 -4.74 -5.75 13.13
N VAL A 225 -4.33 -5.67 14.40
CA VAL A 225 -4.80 -6.57 15.47
C VAL A 225 -6.08 -6.06 16.12
N HIS A 226 -6.05 -4.81 16.60
CA HIS A 226 -7.10 -4.10 17.37
C HIS A 226 -7.49 -4.72 18.71
N THR A 227 -7.62 -6.04 18.82
CA THR A 227 -7.84 -6.76 20.08
C THR A 227 -7.44 -8.23 19.93
N THR A 228 -7.01 -8.86 21.01
CA THR A 228 -6.75 -10.31 21.04
C THR A 228 -7.95 -11.14 21.48
N ASP A 229 -9.05 -10.52 21.91
CA ASP A 229 -10.30 -11.22 22.16
C ASP A 229 -10.93 -11.70 20.83
N PRO A 230 -11.13 -13.02 20.63
CA PRO A 230 -11.67 -13.53 19.37
C PRO A 230 -13.08 -13.03 19.04
N GLU A 231 -13.97 -12.95 20.03
CA GLU A 231 -15.37 -12.57 19.82
C GLU A 231 -15.48 -11.08 19.54
N LEU A 232 -14.77 -10.27 20.33
CA LEU A 232 -14.71 -8.83 20.12
C LEU A 232 -14.06 -8.50 18.76
N ARG A 233 -12.98 -9.19 18.38
CA ARG A 233 -12.33 -8.97 17.08
C ARG A 233 -13.27 -9.28 15.90
N MET A 234 -14.02 -10.38 15.98
CA MET A 234 -15.03 -10.72 14.97
C MET A 234 -16.12 -9.65 14.87
N LYS A 235 -16.58 -9.11 16.01
CA LYS A 235 -17.54 -8.01 16.05
C LYS A 235 -16.97 -6.73 15.45
N MET A 236 -15.76 -6.34 15.85
CA MET A 236 -15.09 -5.10 15.43
C MET A 236 -14.77 -5.08 13.94
N LEU A 237 -14.35 -6.21 13.36
CA LEU A 237 -14.03 -6.34 11.93
C LEU A 237 -15.24 -6.74 11.07
N GLY A 238 -16.36 -7.11 11.69
CA GLY A 238 -17.53 -7.62 10.96
C GLY A 238 -17.23 -8.89 10.17
N ASN A 239 -16.27 -9.72 10.63
CA ASN A 239 -15.78 -10.90 9.91
C ASN A 239 -15.67 -12.12 10.84
N ARG A 240 -16.40 -13.19 10.51
CA ARG A 240 -16.41 -14.45 11.28
C ARG A 240 -15.07 -15.20 11.32
N PHE A 241 -14.14 -14.88 10.41
CA PHE A 241 -12.80 -15.49 10.34
C PHE A 241 -11.73 -14.66 11.07
N ALA A 242 -12.13 -13.59 11.77
CA ALA A 242 -11.19 -12.71 12.44
C ALA A 242 -10.68 -13.21 13.79
N GLY A 243 -11.30 -14.20 14.42
CA GLY A 243 -10.98 -14.58 15.80
C GLY A 243 -9.62 -15.27 16.01
N ASP A 244 -8.90 -15.65 14.95
CA ASP A 244 -7.69 -16.48 15.04
C ASP A 244 -6.36 -15.72 14.87
N VAL A 245 -6.38 -14.39 15.00
CA VAL A 245 -5.22 -13.50 14.72
C VAL A 245 -3.96 -13.92 15.47
N LEU A 246 -4.04 -14.22 16.77
CA LEU A 246 -2.87 -14.62 17.56
C LEU A 246 -2.21 -15.90 17.05
N LYS A 247 -3.02 -16.87 16.57
CA LYS A 247 -2.50 -18.11 16.00
C LYS A 247 -1.73 -17.83 14.71
N LYS A 248 -2.23 -16.91 13.89
CA LYS A 248 -1.59 -16.52 12.62
C LYS A 248 -0.31 -15.73 12.86
N ILE A 249 -0.32 -14.76 13.77
CA ILE A 249 0.89 -14.04 14.17
C ILE A 249 1.94 -15.01 14.69
N ARG A 250 1.55 -15.99 15.53
CA ARG A 250 2.49 -17.00 16.03
C ARG A 250 3.16 -17.81 14.93
N ILE A 251 2.43 -18.18 13.86
CA ILE A 251 3.03 -18.85 12.70
C ILE A 251 4.12 -17.98 12.05
N LEU A 252 3.89 -16.66 11.97
CA LEU A 252 4.86 -15.73 11.41
C LEU A 252 6.08 -15.56 12.33
N THR A 253 5.85 -15.29 13.62
CA THR A 253 6.92 -15.06 14.59
C THR A 253 7.77 -16.31 14.83
N ASP A 254 7.16 -17.49 14.95
CA ASP A 254 7.88 -18.78 15.08
C ASP A 254 8.66 -19.10 13.79
N GLY A 255 8.17 -18.58 12.65
CA GLY A 255 8.85 -18.63 11.36
C GLY A 255 10.03 -17.65 11.22
N GLY A 256 10.28 -16.80 12.22
CA GLY A 256 11.32 -15.76 12.20
C GLY A 256 10.96 -14.54 11.35
N ILE A 257 9.68 -14.19 11.30
CA ILE A 257 9.18 -12.95 10.69
C ILE A 257 8.90 -11.94 11.80
N ASN A 258 9.42 -10.72 11.65
CA ASN A 258 9.12 -9.62 12.56
C ASN A 258 7.72 -9.08 12.27
N VAL A 259 6.92 -8.91 13.31
CA VAL A 259 5.54 -8.42 13.21
C VAL A 259 5.41 -7.08 13.94
N ASN A 260 4.82 -6.13 13.24
CA ASN A 260 4.46 -4.82 13.73
C ASN A 260 2.94 -4.77 13.90
N ALA A 261 2.42 -4.70 15.12
CA ALA A 261 1.00 -4.69 15.38
C ALA A 261 0.43 -3.26 15.43
N GLN A 262 -0.79 -3.08 14.93
CA GLN A 262 -1.57 -1.86 15.13
C GLN A 262 -2.83 -2.14 15.93
N ILE A 263 -3.12 -1.25 16.87
CA ILE A 263 -4.35 -1.20 17.66
C ILE A 263 -5.03 0.13 17.37
N VAL A 264 -6.23 0.06 16.78
CA VAL A 264 -7.12 1.22 16.61
C VAL A 264 -8.09 1.20 17.78
N LEU A 265 -7.92 2.12 18.72
CA LEU A 265 -8.75 2.22 19.91
C LEU A 265 -10.10 2.83 19.57
N CYS A 266 -11.15 2.07 19.90
CA CYS A 266 -12.54 2.47 19.83
C CYS A 266 -13.09 2.51 21.25
N LYS A 267 -13.53 3.69 21.67
CA LYS A 267 -14.08 3.95 23.00
C LYS A 267 -15.17 2.95 23.39
N GLY A 268 -15.04 2.34 24.56
CA GLY A 268 -15.99 1.37 25.11
C GLY A 268 -16.02 0.01 24.40
N LEU A 269 -15.06 -0.26 23.51
CA LEU A 269 -14.96 -1.54 22.79
C LEU A 269 -13.67 -2.28 23.16
N ASN A 270 -12.50 -1.74 22.80
CA ASN A 270 -11.19 -2.37 22.96
C ASN A 270 -10.20 -1.50 23.76
N ASP A 271 -10.71 -0.59 24.58
CA ASP A 271 -9.97 0.24 25.53
C ASP A 271 -9.97 -0.37 26.94
N GLY A 272 -9.27 0.27 27.88
CA GLY A 272 -9.24 -0.14 29.28
C GLY A 272 -8.76 -1.59 29.47
N PRO A 273 -9.47 -2.45 30.22
CA PRO A 273 -9.02 -3.82 30.49
C PRO A 273 -8.76 -4.68 29.24
N GLU A 274 -9.46 -4.42 28.14
CA GLU A 274 -9.21 -5.17 26.89
C GLU A 274 -7.94 -4.72 26.18
N LEU A 275 -7.54 -3.45 26.35
CA LEU A 275 -6.23 -2.99 25.90
C LEU A 275 -5.12 -3.70 26.69
N ASP A 276 -5.24 -3.82 28.01
CA ASP A 276 -4.26 -4.52 28.85
C ASP A 276 -4.08 -5.98 28.42
N ARG A 277 -5.20 -6.67 28.17
CA ARG A 277 -5.18 -8.05 27.66
C ARG A 277 -4.46 -8.12 26.31
N THR A 278 -4.79 -7.23 25.40
CA THR A 278 -4.22 -7.19 24.05
C THR A 278 -2.71 -6.95 24.11
N LEU A 279 -2.24 -5.97 24.90
CA LEU A 279 -0.82 -5.68 25.07
C LEU A 279 -0.07 -6.86 25.69
N LYS A 280 -0.65 -7.49 26.72
CA LYS A 280 -0.07 -8.68 27.36
C LYS A 280 0.10 -9.85 26.40
N ASP A 281 -0.93 -10.13 25.60
CA ASP A 281 -0.95 -11.26 24.68
C ASP A 281 0.01 -11.06 23.51
N LEU A 282 0.11 -9.83 22.99
CA LEU A 282 1.04 -9.48 21.92
C LEU A 282 2.49 -9.45 22.40
N SER A 283 2.76 -8.90 23.59
CA SER A 283 4.12 -8.84 24.13
C SER A 283 4.71 -10.22 24.41
N ALA A 284 3.86 -11.22 24.71
CA ALA A 284 4.28 -12.61 24.89
C ALA A 284 4.84 -13.26 23.60
N LEU A 285 4.77 -12.57 22.45
CA LEU A 285 5.34 -13.00 21.17
C LEU A 285 6.69 -12.32 20.87
N TRP A 286 7.23 -11.53 21.80
CA TRP A 286 8.59 -11.00 21.71
C TRP A 286 9.63 -12.15 21.66
N PRO A 287 10.72 -12.04 20.87
CA PRO A 287 11.14 -10.90 20.04
C PRO A 287 10.50 -10.84 18.65
N GLY A 288 9.68 -11.81 18.25
CA GLY A 288 9.03 -11.80 16.94
C GLY A 288 7.98 -10.70 16.78
N MET A 289 7.34 -10.27 17.88
CA MET A 289 6.60 -9.00 17.92
C MET A 289 7.61 -7.86 18.08
N ALA A 290 7.82 -7.10 17.00
CA ALA A 290 8.83 -6.06 16.93
C ALA A 290 8.32 -4.72 17.48
N SER A 291 7.06 -4.37 17.21
CA SER A 291 6.46 -3.14 17.74
C SER A 291 4.93 -3.20 17.77
N ILE A 292 4.32 -2.35 18.59
CA ILE A 292 2.87 -2.21 18.74
C ILE A 292 2.52 -0.72 18.70
N SER A 293 1.73 -0.27 17.72
CA SER A 293 1.15 1.07 17.70
C SER A 293 -0.25 1.09 18.31
N VAL A 294 -0.55 2.13 19.08
CA VAL A 294 -1.86 2.40 19.67
C VAL A 294 -2.32 3.77 19.17
N VAL A 295 -3.35 3.75 18.32
CA VAL A 295 -3.88 4.96 17.67
C VAL A 295 -5.37 5.13 17.99
N PRO A 296 -5.86 6.37 18.17
CA PRO A 296 -7.29 6.60 18.34
C PRO A 296 -8.02 6.37 17.02
N VAL A 297 -9.31 6.01 17.07
CA VAL A 297 -10.12 5.93 15.86
C VAL A 297 -10.30 7.30 15.20
N GLY A 298 -9.97 7.39 13.91
CA GLY A 298 -10.29 8.55 13.07
C GLY A 298 -11.77 8.56 12.68
N LEU A 299 -12.47 9.65 13.00
CA LEU A 299 -13.91 9.80 12.77
C LEU A 299 -14.20 10.99 11.86
N THR A 300 -14.78 10.70 10.69
CA THR A 300 -15.31 11.75 9.80
C THR A 300 -16.77 12.07 10.17
N LYS A 301 -17.30 13.18 9.65
CA LYS A 301 -18.73 13.53 9.72
C LYS A 301 -19.61 12.65 8.83
N TRP A 302 -19.03 11.90 7.89
CA TRP A 302 -19.74 11.09 6.89
C TRP A 302 -19.98 9.66 7.40
N ARG A 303 -20.48 9.52 8.63
CA ARG A 303 -20.71 8.23 9.29
C ARG A 303 -22.18 7.86 9.46
N GLU A 304 -23.08 8.51 8.73
CA GLU A 304 -24.52 8.20 8.81
C GLU A 304 -24.79 6.74 8.42
N GLY A 305 -25.47 6.00 9.30
CA GLY A 305 -25.76 4.57 9.11
C GLY A 305 -24.63 3.61 9.50
N LEU A 306 -23.47 4.12 9.94
CA LEU A 306 -22.39 3.31 10.52
C LEU A 306 -22.56 3.13 12.04
N TYR A 307 -21.74 2.24 12.62
CA TYR A 307 -21.72 2.05 14.07
C TYR A 307 -21.38 3.38 14.78
N PRO A 308 -22.13 3.78 15.82
CA PRO A 308 -21.95 5.05 16.51
C PRO A 308 -20.70 5.00 17.38
N LEU A 309 -19.57 5.41 16.81
CA LEU A 309 -18.31 5.58 17.53
C LEU A 309 -18.20 7.01 18.04
N GLU A 310 -17.67 7.14 19.25
CA GLU A 310 -17.40 8.43 19.87
C GLU A 310 -15.90 8.68 19.93
N PRO A 311 -15.44 9.94 19.73
CA PRO A 311 -14.06 10.30 19.99
C PRO A 311 -13.79 10.24 21.50
N PHE A 312 -12.56 9.90 21.88
CA PHE A 312 -12.11 10.07 23.26
C PHE A 312 -12.18 11.54 23.70
N THR A 313 -12.28 11.80 25.00
CA THR A 313 -12.09 13.12 25.59
C THR A 313 -10.62 13.34 25.97
N ALA A 314 -10.25 14.56 26.38
CA ALA A 314 -8.89 14.84 26.87
C ALA A 314 -8.54 13.99 28.11
N ASP A 315 -9.49 13.86 29.05
CA ASP A 315 -9.30 13.04 30.27
C ASP A 315 -9.15 11.56 29.94
N GLU A 316 -9.95 11.03 29.00
CA GLU A 316 -9.83 9.64 28.56
C GLU A 316 -8.51 9.40 27.80
N ALA A 317 -8.06 10.34 26.98
CA ALA A 317 -6.75 10.26 26.33
C ALA A 317 -5.63 10.22 27.39
N ALA A 318 -5.68 11.07 28.42
CA ALA A 318 -4.73 11.05 29.52
C ALA A 318 -4.73 9.71 30.29
N GLN A 319 -5.89 9.08 30.47
CA GLN A 319 -6.00 7.76 31.07
C GLN A 319 -5.33 6.68 30.21
N ILE A 320 -5.51 6.73 28.88
CA ILE A 320 -4.85 5.82 27.93
C ILE A 320 -3.32 5.99 28.00
N LEU A 321 -2.83 7.24 28.01
CA LEU A 321 -1.40 7.53 28.15
C LEU A 321 -0.84 6.95 29.45
N ALA A 322 -1.54 7.14 30.57
CA ALA A 322 -1.11 6.61 31.86
C ALA A 322 -1.13 5.07 31.91
N GLN A 323 -2.11 4.44 31.26
CA GLN A 323 -2.22 2.99 31.14
C GLN A 323 -1.06 2.42 30.32
N VAL A 324 -0.85 2.93 29.10
CA VAL A 324 0.19 2.44 28.19
C VAL A 324 1.59 2.78 28.71
N GLY A 325 1.78 3.92 29.39
CA GLY A 325 3.04 4.27 30.03
C GLY A 325 3.50 3.26 31.09
N GLN A 326 2.57 2.62 31.81
CA GLN A 326 2.90 1.52 32.73
C GLN A 326 3.42 0.29 31.98
N TRP A 327 2.84 -0.02 30.82
CA TRP A 327 3.30 -1.09 29.95
C TRP A 327 4.65 -0.79 29.34
N GLN A 328 4.87 0.43 28.84
CA GLN A 328 6.17 0.86 28.31
C GLN A 328 7.29 0.69 29.33
N LYS A 329 7.06 1.11 30.59
CA LYS A 329 8.02 0.91 31.68
C LYS A 329 8.30 -0.58 31.92
N LYS A 330 7.24 -1.40 31.98
CA LYS A 330 7.37 -2.85 32.17
C LYS A 330 8.16 -3.50 31.03
N PHE A 331 7.88 -3.14 29.78
CA PHE A 331 8.57 -3.68 28.61
C PHE A 331 10.02 -3.23 28.54
N LEU A 332 10.32 -1.99 28.95
CA LEU A 332 11.70 -1.52 29.05
C LEU A 332 12.49 -2.34 30.07
N ASP A 333 11.89 -2.63 31.23
CA ASP A 333 12.52 -3.46 32.28
C ASP A 333 12.70 -4.93 31.84
N GLU A 334 11.77 -5.49 31.05
CA GLU A 334 11.74 -6.92 30.68
C GLU A 334 12.51 -7.22 29.37
N TYR A 335 12.40 -6.34 28.38
CA TYR A 335 12.87 -6.56 27.00
C TYR A 335 13.93 -5.54 26.56
N GLY A 336 14.16 -4.47 27.32
CA GLY A 336 15.06 -3.39 26.92
C GLY A 336 14.52 -2.46 25.82
N THR A 337 13.23 -2.59 25.49
CA THR A 337 12.50 -1.74 24.53
C THR A 337 11.12 -1.43 25.09
N ARG A 338 10.57 -0.25 24.77
CA ARG A 338 9.21 0.11 25.13
C ARG A 338 8.16 -0.75 24.44
N LEU A 339 8.47 -1.34 23.28
CA LEU A 339 7.64 -2.23 22.45
C LEU A 339 6.28 -1.66 21.97
N VAL A 340 5.60 -0.85 22.77
CA VAL A 340 4.33 -0.20 22.49
C VAL A 340 4.49 1.32 22.43
N TYR A 341 3.89 1.93 21.43
CA TYR A 341 3.98 3.35 21.15
C TYR A 341 2.61 3.94 20.82
N LEU A 342 2.33 5.13 21.33
CA LEU A 342 1.05 5.82 21.10
C LEU A 342 1.21 6.84 19.98
N ALA A 343 0.14 7.05 19.20
CA ALA A 343 0.09 8.15 18.23
C ALA A 343 0.18 9.52 18.93
N ASP A 344 0.83 10.47 18.25
CA ASP A 344 1.00 11.86 18.71
C ASP A 344 -0.35 12.51 19.04
N GLU A 345 -1.41 12.14 18.31
CA GLU A 345 -2.76 12.63 18.53
C GLU A 345 -3.25 12.41 19.97
N LEU A 346 -2.90 11.30 20.63
CA LEU A 346 -3.32 11.03 22.00
C LEU A 346 -2.67 11.99 23.00
N TYR A 347 -1.38 12.31 22.82
CA TYR A 347 -0.66 13.28 23.64
C TYR A 347 -1.23 14.69 23.45
N ILE A 348 -1.41 15.10 22.20
CA ILE A 348 -1.93 16.41 21.83
C ILE A 348 -3.34 16.61 22.38
N LYS A 349 -4.18 15.59 22.26
CA LYS A 349 -5.55 15.59 22.77
C LYS A 349 -5.64 15.62 24.28
N ALA A 350 -4.72 14.94 24.97
CA ALA A 350 -4.59 15.00 26.42
C ALA A 350 -4.02 16.34 26.93
N GLY A 351 -3.48 17.18 26.03
CA GLY A 351 -2.77 18.41 26.40
C GLY A 351 -1.45 18.12 27.13
N VAL A 352 -0.82 17.00 26.83
CA VAL A 352 0.46 16.56 27.41
C VAL A 352 1.58 16.76 26.39
N GLU A 353 2.79 17.07 26.86
CA GLU A 353 3.97 17.17 26.00
C GLU A 353 4.25 15.82 25.30
N LEU A 354 4.73 15.90 24.07
CA LEU A 354 5.18 14.72 23.33
C LEU A 354 6.41 14.10 24.03
N PRO A 355 6.57 12.76 23.97
CA PRO A 355 7.78 12.08 24.41
C PRO A 355 9.03 12.63 23.70
N LEU A 356 10.20 12.44 24.32
CA LEU A 356 11.47 12.82 23.69
C LEU A 356 11.77 11.94 22.47
N TYR A 357 12.65 12.42 21.59
CA TYR A 357 13.05 11.71 20.37
C TYR A 357 13.53 10.28 20.65
N GLU A 358 14.36 10.11 21.69
CA GLU A 358 14.94 8.82 22.08
C GLU A 358 13.90 7.85 22.67
N GLU A 359 12.73 8.35 23.10
CA GLU A 359 11.68 7.49 23.64
C GLU A 359 10.88 6.75 22.56
N TYR A 360 11.00 7.18 21.31
CA TYR A 360 10.43 6.49 20.15
C TYR A 360 11.38 5.43 19.56
N GLU A 361 12.59 5.30 20.13
CA GLU A 361 13.62 4.36 19.67
C GLU A 361 13.90 4.58 18.16
N ASP A 362 13.75 3.55 17.33
CA ASP A 362 13.98 3.65 15.88
C ASP A 362 12.71 4.04 15.09
N PHE A 363 11.72 4.65 15.75
CA PHE A 363 10.45 5.08 15.14
C PHE A 363 9.73 3.96 14.33
N PRO A 364 9.55 2.73 14.87
CA PRO A 364 9.12 1.56 14.10
C PRO A 364 7.69 1.65 13.55
N GLN A 365 6.95 2.70 13.93
CA GLN A 365 5.51 2.86 13.73
C GLN A 365 5.15 4.24 13.18
N ILE A 366 6.11 4.97 12.63
CA ILE A 366 5.93 6.38 12.26
C ILE A 366 4.78 6.63 11.27
N GLU A 367 4.59 5.71 10.33
CA GLU A 367 3.48 5.73 9.36
C GLU A 367 2.09 5.72 10.00
N ASN A 368 1.98 5.31 11.28
CA ASN A 368 0.73 5.34 12.05
C ASN A 368 0.53 6.64 12.84
N GLY A 369 1.31 7.68 12.56
CA GLY A 369 1.26 8.93 13.32
C GLY A 369 1.90 8.83 14.70
N VAL A 370 2.85 7.91 14.87
CA VAL A 370 3.60 7.69 16.12
C VAL A 370 4.96 8.38 16.02
N GLY A 371 5.14 9.50 16.72
CA GLY A 371 6.40 10.22 16.75
C GLY A 371 6.68 11.15 15.57
N LEU A 372 5.75 11.30 14.62
CA LEU A 372 5.90 12.19 13.45
C LEU A 372 6.30 13.62 13.85
N MET A 373 5.57 14.21 14.79
CA MET A 373 5.82 15.58 15.23
C MET A 373 7.10 15.68 16.04
N THR A 374 7.40 14.66 16.84
CA THR A 374 8.64 14.59 17.63
C THR A 374 9.87 14.53 16.73
N GLN A 375 9.85 13.67 15.71
CA GLN A 375 10.92 13.59 14.71
C GLN A 375 11.07 14.92 13.97
N PHE A 376 9.97 15.49 13.48
CA PHE A 376 10.01 16.74 12.73
C PHE A 376 10.59 17.90 13.55
N ILE A 377 10.20 18.04 14.82
CA ILE A 377 10.77 19.04 15.74
C ILE A 377 12.25 18.79 15.99
N TYR A 378 12.65 17.53 16.16
CA TYR A 378 14.05 17.17 16.38
C TYR A 378 14.92 17.52 15.16
N GLU A 379 14.49 17.12 13.96
CA GLU A 379 15.18 17.45 12.70
C GLU A 379 15.28 18.96 12.48
N PHE A 380 14.20 19.69 12.76
CA PHE A 380 14.17 21.15 12.69
C PHE A 380 15.23 21.77 13.59
N LYS A 381 15.23 21.40 14.88
CA LYS A 381 16.19 21.95 15.86
C LYS A 381 17.62 21.58 15.49
N ARG A 382 17.87 20.32 15.14
CA ARG A 382 19.18 19.82 14.73
C ARG A 382 19.71 20.60 13.53
N TYR A 383 18.90 20.76 12.48
CA TYR A 383 19.31 21.51 11.29
C TYR A 383 19.61 22.97 11.61
N LEU A 384 18.77 23.61 12.44
CA LEU A 384 18.95 25.01 12.85
C LEU A 384 20.22 25.22 13.70
N ASP A 385 20.58 24.25 14.53
CA ASP A 385 21.79 24.27 15.35
C ASP A 385 23.04 24.04 14.51
N GLU A 386 23.03 23.03 13.63
CA GLU A 386 24.16 22.67 12.77
C GLU A 386 24.43 23.73 11.68
N ASN A 387 23.38 24.29 11.08
CA ASN A 387 23.50 25.18 9.90
C ASN A 387 23.22 26.65 10.22
N GLY A 388 22.88 26.97 11.46
CA GLY A 388 22.43 28.30 11.85
C GLY A 388 23.38 29.44 11.44
N SER A 389 24.69 29.27 11.64
CA SER A 389 25.68 30.29 11.23
C SER A 389 25.74 30.54 9.72
N ILE A 390 25.43 29.52 8.92
CA ILE A 390 25.36 29.63 7.46
C ILE A 390 24.08 30.36 7.07
N LEU A 391 22.95 29.98 7.67
CA LEU A 391 21.66 30.63 7.46
C LEU A 391 21.70 32.11 7.86
N ASP A 392 22.31 32.46 8.99
CA ASP A 392 22.46 33.84 9.45
C ASP A 392 23.23 34.69 8.43
N LYS A 393 24.29 34.14 7.83
CA LYS A 393 25.07 34.81 6.77
C LYS A 393 24.26 34.98 5.48
N GLN A 394 23.48 33.97 5.10
CA GLN A 394 22.62 34.02 3.90
C GLN A 394 21.43 34.99 4.08
N TRP A 395 20.97 35.16 5.33
CA TRP A 395 19.87 36.05 5.66
C TRP A 395 20.28 37.52 5.74
N LYS A 396 21.54 37.79 6.12
CA LYS A 396 22.03 39.14 6.32
C LYS A 396 21.85 40.02 5.07
N GLY A 397 21.10 41.11 5.22
CA GLY A 397 20.83 42.08 4.15
C GLY A 397 19.68 41.70 3.22
N ARG A 398 18.92 40.65 3.52
CA ARG A 398 17.66 40.34 2.81
C ARG A 398 16.57 41.36 3.15
N PRO A 399 15.64 41.63 2.20
CA PRO A 399 14.46 42.45 2.49
C PRO A 399 13.51 41.73 3.46
N PRO A 400 12.62 42.47 4.16
CA PRO A 400 11.56 41.86 4.97
C PRO A 400 10.75 40.86 4.16
N ARG A 401 10.46 39.70 4.75
CA ARG A 401 9.78 38.59 4.11
C ARG A 401 8.61 38.15 4.98
N THR A 402 7.42 38.14 4.40
CA THR A 402 6.22 37.58 5.04
C THR A 402 5.76 36.36 4.26
N VAL A 403 5.65 35.22 4.95
CA VAL A 403 5.11 33.98 4.40
C VAL A 403 4.00 33.44 5.29
N SER A 404 3.19 32.54 4.74
CA SER A 404 2.14 31.86 5.49
C SER A 404 2.29 30.34 5.40
N ILE A 405 1.80 29.63 6.41
CA ILE A 405 1.77 28.17 6.45
C ILE A 405 0.33 27.74 6.74
N ALA A 406 -0.22 26.87 5.90
CA ALA A 406 -1.46 26.17 6.20
C ALA A 406 -1.14 24.80 6.81
N THR A 407 -1.76 24.47 7.94
CA THR A 407 -1.55 23.18 8.62
C THR A 407 -2.78 22.71 9.37
N GLY A 408 -2.84 21.41 9.71
CA GLY A 408 -3.92 20.85 10.50
C GLY A 408 -3.89 21.39 11.95
N ARG A 409 -5.06 21.46 12.58
CA ARG A 409 -5.21 21.94 13.96
C ARG A 409 -4.28 21.21 14.95
N CYS A 410 -4.05 19.91 14.74
CA CYS A 410 -3.19 19.09 15.59
C CYS A 410 -1.72 19.59 15.60
N ALA A 411 -1.20 19.98 14.44
CA ALA A 411 0.19 20.41 14.28
C ALA A 411 0.40 21.91 14.54
N ALA A 412 -0.66 22.73 14.44
CA ALA A 412 -0.56 24.19 14.45
C ALA A 412 0.22 24.77 15.64
N GLY A 413 0.04 24.21 16.85
CA GLY A 413 0.76 24.66 18.04
C GLY A 413 2.27 24.46 17.93
N TYR A 414 2.72 23.31 17.44
CA TYR A 414 4.14 22.99 17.27
C TYR A 414 4.76 23.77 16.11
N ILE A 415 4.06 23.86 14.98
CA ILE A 415 4.49 24.71 13.86
C ILE A 415 4.66 26.15 14.35
N GLY A 416 3.69 26.68 15.11
CA GLY A 416 3.77 28.01 15.71
C GLY A 416 5.05 28.23 16.53
N GLN A 417 5.39 27.29 17.42
CA GLN A 417 6.61 27.36 18.22
C GLN A 417 7.88 27.37 17.35
N MET A 418 7.98 26.49 16.36
CA MET A 418 9.13 26.45 15.45
C MET A 418 9.23 27.73 14.62
N THR A 419 8.12 28.26 14.13
CA THR A 419 8.10 29.52 13.38
C THR A 419 8.51 30.70 14.24
N GLN A 420 8.14 30.71 15.53
CA GLN A 420 8.57 31.75 16.46
C GLN A 420 10.10 31.72 16.64
N MET A 421 10.71 30.54 16.76
CA MET A 421 12.18 30.43 16.82
C MET A 421 12.86 31.02 15.58
N LEU A 422 12.25 30.86 14.40
CA LEU A 422 12.76 31.46 13.16
C LEU A 422 12.55 32.99 13.14
N GLU A 423 11.37 33.48 13.51
CA GLU A 423 11.08 34.93 13.58
C GLU A 423 12.02 35.65 14.57
N GLU A 424 12.35 35.03 15.71
CA GLU A 424 13.27 35.59 16.71
C GLU A 424 14.72 35.63 16.21
N ARG A 425 15.12 34.65 15.39
CA ARG A 425 16.48 34.55 14.86
C ARG A 425 16.71 35.45 13.64
N PHE A 426 15.72 35.56 12.76
CA PHE A 426 15.86 36.18 11.44
C PHE A 426 15.08 37.49 11.36
N ASP A 427 15.78 38.61 11.54
CA ASP A 427 15.16 39.94 11.53
C ASP A 427 14.44 40.23 10.19
N GLY A 428 13.24 40.82 10.28
CA GLY A 428 12.36 41.09 9.14
C GLY A 428 11.60 39.86 8.58
N LEU A 429 11.75 38.67 9.17
CA LEU A 429 10.92 37.50 8.86
C LEU A 429 9.59 37.57 9.62
N LYS A 430 8.48 37.40 8.91
CA LYS A 430 7.14 37.19 9.49
C LYS A 430 6.52 35.93 8.91
N ILE A 431 6.01 35.07 9.77
CA ILE A 431 5.39 33.80 9.42
C ILE A 431 3.98 33.76 10.03
N ASN A 432 2.97 33.64 9.18
CA ASN A 432 1.59 33.49 9.62
C ASN A 432 1.21 32.00 9.58
N VAL A 433 0.94 31.40 10.74
CA VAL A 433 0.50 30.01 10.82
C VAL A 433 -1.02 29.97 10.88
N TYR A 434 -1.64 29.32 9.89
CA TYR A 434 -3.08 29.14 9.79
C TYR A 434 -3.44 27.69 10.09
N ALA A 435 -4.11 27.47 11.23
CA ALA A 435 -4.77 26.22 11.55
C ALA A 435 -6.05 26.11 10.71
N ILE A 436 -6.06 25.19 9.76
CA ILE A 436 -7.20 24.98 8.85
C ILE A 436 -8.15 23.99 9.50
N GLU A 437 -9.42 24.38 9.64
CA GLU A 437 -10.47 23.47 10.08
C GLU A 437 -10.87 22.54 8.94
N ASN A 438 -10.99 21.24 9.22
CA ASN A 438 -11.36 20.27 8.20
C ASN A 438 -12.88 20.24 8.03
N ASN A 439 -13.43 21.16 7.23
CA ASN A 439 -14.87 21.17 6.97
C ASN A 439 -15.26 20.02 6.04
N PHE A 440 -14.37 19.54 5.18
CA PHE A 440 -14.64 18.45 4.27
C PHE A 440 -14.93 17.13 4.98
N PHE A 441 -14.03 16.66 5.85
CA PHE A 441 -14.19 15.43 6.64
C PHE A 441 -14.81 15.67 8.02
N GLY A 442 -14.87 16.91 8.50
CA GLY A 442 -15.41 17.28 9.81
C GLY A 442 -14.34 17.62 10.85
N GLU A 443 -14.72 18.42 11.85
CA GLU A 443 -13.82 19.05 12.83
C GLU A 443 -13.02 18.06 13.70
N ASN A 444 -13.45 16.80 13.78
CA ASN A 444 -12.71 15.75 14.49
C ASN A 444 -11.48 15.25 13.71
N VAL A 445 -11.35 15.57 12.42
CA VAL A 445 -10.19 15.23 11.59
C VAL A 445 -9.21 16.39 11.61
N THR A 446 -8.25 16.35 12.53
CA THR A 446 -7.36 17.49 12.82
C THR A 446 -5.96 17.37 12.22
N VAL A 447 -5.68 16.28 11.51
CA VAL A 447 -4.35 16.00 10.92
C VAL A 447 -4.13 16.75 9.61
N THR A 448 -2.89 17.15 9.36
CA THR A 448 -2.48 17.94 8.18
C THR A 448 -2.73 17.20 6.87
N GLY A 449 -2.39 15.91 6.79
CA GLY A 449 -2.47 15.14 5.54
C GLY A 449 -3.90 14.85 5.04
N LEU A 450 -4.94 15.18 5.81
CA LEU A 450 -6.33 15.02 5.41
C LEU A 450 -7.03 16.35 5.11
N LEU A 451 -6.28 17.46 5.06
CA LEU A 451 -6.80 18.75 4.61
C LEU A 451 -7.02 18.75 3.09
N THR A 452 -8.08 19.42 2.66
CA THR A 452 -8.45 19.55 1.25
C THR A 452 -8.08 20.91 0.68
N GLY A 453 -7.92 21.00 -0.64
CA GLY A 453 -7.63 22.29 -1.30
C GLY A 453 -8.77 23.29 -1.07
N ARG A 454 -10.03 22.81 -1.12
CA ARG A 454 -11.21 23.62 -0.78
C ARG A 454 -11.20 24.16 0.64
N ASP A 455 -10.90 23.33 1.64
CA ASP A 455 -10.85 23.79 3.04
C ASP A 455 -9.84 24.93 3.23
N ILE A 456 -8.69 24.85 2.56
CA ILE A 456 -7.66 25.89 2.57
C ILE A 456 -8.15 27.14 1.85
N ALA A 457 -8.68 26.99 0.62
CA ALA A 457 -9.15 28.11 -0.19
C ALA A 457 -10.25 28.92 0.51
N ASP A 458 -11.26 28.23 1.06
CA ASP A 458 -12.41 28.84 1.72
C ASP A 458 -12.02 29.63 2.99
N GLN A 459 -11.01 29.17 3.72
CA GLN A 459 -10.59 29.78 4.99
C GLN A 459 -9.52 30.87 4.82
N LEU A 460 -8.75 30.81 3.74
CA LEU A 460 -7.63 31.73 3.49
C LEU A 460 -7.95 32.85 2.49
N GLY A 461 -9.06 32.78 1.75
CA GLY A 461 -9.40 33.77 0.71
C GLY A 461 -9.36 35.24 1.15
N ASP A 462 -9.78 35.54 2.38
CA ASP A 462 -9.79 36.90 2.94
C ASP A 462 -8.64 37.18 3.94
N ARG A 463 -7.65 36.29 4.02
CA ARG A 463 -6.56 36.39 5.01
C ARG A 463 -5.33 37.08 4.43
N THR A 464 -4.51 37.65 5.32
CA THR A 464 -3.22 38.24 4.91
C THR A 464 -2.16 37.15 4.77
N LEU A 465 -1.90 36.74 3.53
CA LEU A 465 -1.01 35.60 3.27
C LEU A 465 0.46 35.96 3.05
N GLY A 466 0.78 37.24 2.81
CA GLY A 466 2.15 37.66 2.50
C GLY A 466 2.53 37.33 1.06
N GLY A 467 3.80 36.96 0.84
CA GLY A 467 4.32 36.70 -0.51
C GLY A 467 4.24 35.25 -0.98
N GLU A 468 4.01 34.30 -0.06
CA GLU A 468 4.02 32.87 -0.37
C GLU A 468 3.23 32.08 0.70
N LEU A 469 2.50 31.04 0.27
CA LEU A 469 1.81 30.09 1.14
C LEU A 469 2.51 28.73 1.05
N LEU A 470 2.96 28.22 2.19
CA LEU A 470 3.60 26.92 2.32
C LEU A 470 2.55 25.89 2.76
N ILE A 471 2.57 24.74 2.10
CA ILE A 471 1.74 23.57 2.40
C ILE A 471 2.62 22.34 2.54
N SER A 472 2.16 21.33 3.27
CA SER A 472 2.90 20.08 3.45
C SER A 472 2.64 19.10 2.29
N ARG A 473 3.68 18.38 1.86
CA ARG A 473 3.59 17.28 0.89
C ARG A 473 2.57 16.23 1.32
N SER A 474 2.39 16.02 2.64
CA SER A 474 1.41 15.07 3.18
C SER A 474 -0.04 15.38 2.78
N MET A 475 -0.36 16.62 2.37
CA MET A 475 -1.70 17.02 1.89
C MET A 475 -1.98 16.54 0.46
N LEU A 476 -0.95 16.14 -0.27
CA LEU A 476 -0.98 15.87 -1.69
C LEU A 476 -0.86 14.37 -1.95
N LYS A 477 -1.41 13.93 -3.08
CA LYS A 477 -1.22 12.57 -3.57
C LYS A 477 0.27 12.33 -3.88
N SER A 478 0.80 11.17 -3.48
CA SER A 478 2.18 10.80 -3.77
C SER A 478 2.49 10.92 -5.28
N GLY A 479 3.59 11.59 -5.59
CA GLY A 479 4.04 11.85 -6.97
C GLY A 479 3.25 12.89 -7.77
N GLU A 480 2.21 13.49 -7.20
CA GLU A 480 1.32 14.44 -7.90
C GLU A 480 1.04 15.70 -7.07
N GLU A 481 0.71 16.81 -7.73
CA GLU A 481 0.35 18.07 -7.06
C GLU A 481 -1.18 18.21 -6.88
N LEU A 482 -1.79 17.15 -6.34
CA LEU A 482 -3.25 16.97 -6.28
C LEU A 482 -3.73 16.64 -4.86
N PHE A 483 -4.63 17.48 -4.31
CA PHE A 483 -5.29 17.28 -3.02
C PHE A 483 -6.31 16.13 -3.05
N LEU A 484 -6.82 15.73 -1.87
CA LEU A 484 -7.83 14.66 -1.72
C LEU A 484 -9.15 14.92 -2.45
N ASP A 485 -9.51 16.18 -2.63
CA ASP A 485 -10.73 16.66 -3.28
C ASP A 485 -10.54 17.04 -4.76
N ASP A 486 -9.48 16.52 -5.38
CA ASP A 486 -9.08 16.75 -6.79
C ASP A 486 -8.73 18.21 -7.12
N PHE A 487 -8.58 19.07 -6.11
CA PHE A 487 -8.01 20.41 -6.27
C PHE A 487 -6.51 20.29 -6.58
N THR A 488 -5.99 21.12 -7.49
CA THR A 488 -4.54 21.18 -7.75
C THR A 488 -3.86 22.28 -6.95
N VAL A 489 -2.54 22.17 -6.77
CA VAL A 489 -1.71 23.24 -6.18
C VAL A 489 -1.79 24.52 -7.02
N GLU A 490 -1.84 24.40 -8.35
CA GLU A 490 -1.98 25.53 -9.28
C GLU A 490 -3.34 26.23 -9.15
N GLU A 491 -4.41 25.46 -9.01
CA GLU A 491 -5.77 25.99 -8.77
C GLU A 491 -5.83 26.74 -7.44
N LEU A 492 -5.21 26.19 -6.38
CA LEU A 492 -5.14 26.85 -5.07
C LEU A 492 -4.39 28.18 -5.15
N GLY A 493 -3.23 28.20 -5.81
CA GLY A 493 -2.47 29.44 -6.01
C GLY A 493 -3.25 30.48 -6.82
N SER A 494 -4.00 30.04 -7.83
CA SER A 494 -4.84 30.92 -8.65
C SER A 494 -6.02 31.51 -7.88
N VAL A 495 -6.67 30.71 -7.03
CA VAL A 495 -7.81 31.16 -6.22
C VAL A 495 -7.40 32.14 -5.13
N LEU A 496 -6.23 31.92 -4.51
CA LEU A 496 -5.71 32.76 -3.44
C LEU A 496 -4.82 33.91 -3.93
N ASP A 497 -4.58 34.02 -5.24
CA ASP A 497 -3.65 34.97 -5.87
C ASP A 497 -2.28 35.01 -5.17
N ILE A 498 -1.73 33.82 -4.89
CA ILE A 498 -0.45 33.67 -4.18
C ILE A 498 0.36 32.49 -4.69
N LYS A 499 1.68 32.60 -4.62
CA LYS A 499 2.57 31.47 -4.86
C LYS A 499 2.39 30.40 -3.77
N ILE A 500 2.12 29.16 -4.19
CA ILE A 500 2.13 27.99 -3.31
C ILE A 500 3.49 27.31 -3.38
N THR A 501 4.05 26.94 -2.23
CA THR A 501 5.26 26.13 -2.14
C THR A 501 4.99 24.89 -1.31
N VAL A 502 5.22 23.73 -1.90
CA VAL A 502 5.09 22.43 -1.22
C VAL A 502 6.36 22.19 -0.41
N THR A 503 6.22 21.90 0.87
CA THR A 503 7.28 21.52 1.81
C THR A 503 7.29 20.01 1.99
N GLU A 504 8.46 19.40 1.96
CA GLU A 504 8.64 18.02 2.37
C GLU A 504 8.47 17.92 3.89
N ASN A 505 8.23 16.71 4.39
CA ASN A 505 7.90 16.49 5.80
C ASN A 505 9.14 16.35 6.70
N ASP A 506 10.23 17.06 6.38
CA ASP A 506 11.48 17.08 7.14
C ASP A 506 11.85 18.50 7.60
N GLY A 507 12.55 18.56 8.74
CA GLY A 507 12.86 19.84 9.39
C GLY A 507 13.78 20.77 8.57
N ALA A 508 14.63 20.21 7.71
CA ALA A 508 15.60 20.99 6.92
C ALA A 508 14.91 21.71 5.76
N ASP A 509 14.14 20.97 4.95
CA ASP A 509 13.38 21.53 3.84
C ASP A 509 12.37 22.58 4.32
N PHE A 510 11.74 22.35 5.48
CA PHE A 510 10.88 23.33 6.13
C PHE A 510 11.59 24.67 6.37
N ILE A 511 12.77 24.65 7.02
CA ILE A 511 13.55 25.86 7.29
C ILE A 511 13.94 26.56 5.98
N VAL A 512 14.47 25.79 5.03
CA VAL A 512 14.97 26.30 3.75
C VAL A 512 13.87 27.01 2.95
N LYS A 513 12.68 26.39 2.85
CA LYS A 513 11.53 26.95 2.13
C LYS A 513 10.92 28.15 2.85
N VAL A 514 10.82 28.13 4.18
CA VAL A 514 10.36 29.29 4.97
C VAL A 514 11.26 30.49 4.72
N LEU A 515 12.59 30.30 4.78
CA LEU A 515 13.56 31.35 4.53
C LEU A 515 13.68 31.76 3.06
N GLY A 516 13.17 30.95 2.12
CA GLY A 516 13.35 31.17 0.69
C GLY A 516 14.84 31.17 0.30
N THR A 517 15.63 30.30 0.93
CA THR A 517 17.03 30.05 0.58
C THR A 517 17.08 28.84 -0.34
N SER A 518 17.98 28.81 -1.32
CA SER A 518 18.28 27.58 -2.05
C SER A 518 19.43 26.87 -1.34
N CYS A 519 19.22 25.62 -0.94
CA CYS A 519 20.35 24.71 -0.74
C CYS A 519 21.05 24.54 -2.10
N ARG A 520 22.38 24.56 -2.12
CA ARG A 520 23.13 24.23 -3.33
C ARG A 520 22.75 22.82 -3.76
N GLU A 521 22.48 22.63 -5.05
CA GLU A 521 22.44 21.30 -5.66
C GLU A 521 23.74 20.56 -5.31
N GLY A 522 23.65 19.49 -4.51
CA GLY A 522 24.81 18.66 -4.15
C GLY A 522 24.85 18.13 -2.72
N GLU A 523 24.00 18.58 -1.80
CA GLU A 523 23.88 18.01 -0.46
C GLU A 523 22.55 17.25 -0.34
N SER A 524 22.55 15.99 -0.73
CA SER A 524 21.47 15.05 -0.40
C SER A 524 21.51 14.77 1.11
N PHE A 525 20.77 15.56 1.89
CA PHE A 525 20.45 15.19 3.26
C PHE A 525 19.17 14.37 3.24
N GLY A 526 19.34 13.05 3.34
CA GLY A 526 18.27 12.06 3.17
C GLY A 526 18.76 10.74 2.56
N GLU A 527 19.91 10.24 3.03
CA GLU A 527 20.34 8.84 2.91
C GLU A 527 20.60 8.29 4.32
N THR A 528 19.59 8.44 5.18
CA THR A 528 19.40 7.52 6.30
C THR A 528 17.96 7.08 6.19
N ASP A 529 17.78 5.85 5.73
CA ASP A 529 16.52 5.13 5.59
C ASP A 529 15.46 5.81 4.72
N ARG A 530 15.80 6.03 3.44
CA ARG A 530 14.80 5.80 2.40
C ARG A 530 14.42 4.33 2.46
N CYS A 531 13.37 4.01 3.22
CA CYS A 531 12.57 2.86 2.90
C CYS A 531 11.90 3.19 1.57
N ASP A 532 12.59 2.87 0.46
CA ASP A 532 12.09 2.90 -0.92
C ASP A 532 10.90 1.94 -1.07
N SER A 533 9.77 2.32 -0.46
CA SER A 533 8.50 1.59 -0.45
C SER A 533 7.40 2.32 -1.24
N TRP A 534 7.79 3.29 -2.06
CA TRP A 534 6.88 4.06 -2.91
C TRP A 534 7.46 4.30 -4.31
N GLN A 535 7.72 3.20 -5.02
CA GLN A 535 7.70 3.12 -6.48
C GLN A 535 7.01 1.82 -6.90
N ALA A 536 5.68 1.86 -7.00
CA ALA A 536 4.84 0.91 -7.75
C ALA A 536 3.40 1.42 -7.84
#